data_AF-A0A158AYH8-F1
#
_entry.id   AF-A0A158AYH8-F1
#
_cell.length_a   1.000
_cell.length_b   1.000
_cell.length_c   1.000
_cell.angle_alpha   90.00
_cell.angle_beta   90.00
_cell.angle_gamma   90.00
#
_symmetry.space_group_name_H-M   'P 1'
#
loop_
_entity.id
_entity.type
_entity.pdbx_description
1 polymer ?
#
loop_
_entity_poly.entity_id
_entity_poly.type
_entity_poly.pdbx_seq_one_letter_code
_entity_poly.pdbx_strand_id
1 'polypeptide(L)'
;MRIGELSERTGIACSRIRFYERIGLLKAVTRQPNGYRTYPPEAEFALDLITAAQQAGFSLDEIGTLLPPDLTCWEHGLLLDRLRQKVLEIEALEARMAQSKAHLLSLVGQIEGKPRGMDCATNARRVLTQMRKGMAAGRPPTGRSMKSKPQ
;
A
#
# COMPACT_ATOMS: atom_id res chain seq x y z
N MET A 1 8.57 -29.62 -8.86
CA MET A 1 8.20 -28.95 -10.12
C MET A 1 9.32 -28.04 -10.63
N ARG A 2 9.42 -27.87 -11.96
CA ARG A 2 10.33 -26.88 -12.57
C ARG A 2 9.68 -25.48 -12.53
N ILE A 3 10.46 -24.43 -12.81
CA ILE A 3 9.93 -23.05 -12.80
C ILE A 3 8.82 -22.82 -13.83
N GLY A 4 8.91 -23.45 -15.00
CA GLY A 4 7.88 -23.33 -16.05
C GLY A 4 6.55 -23.92 -15.59
N GLU A 5 6.59 -25.14 -15.03
CA GLU A 5 5.42 -25.80 -14.45
C GLU A 5 4.82 -24.99 -13.29
N LEU A 6 5.66 -24.45 -12.39
CA LEU A 6 5.19 -23.57 -11.31
C LEU A 6 4.54 -22.30 -11.85
N SER A 7 5.10 -21.72 -12.92
CA SER A 7 4.59 -20.53 -13.60
C SER A 7 3.24 -20.78 -14.27
N GLU A 8 3.07 -21.92 -14.92
CA GLU A 8 1.80 -22.33 -15.54
C GLU A 8 0.71 -22.55 -14.50
N ARG A 9 1.04 -23.22 -13.38
CA ARG A 9 0.08 -23.52 -12.32
C ARG A 9 -0.39 -22.28 -11.56
N THR A 10 0.54 -21.38 -11.22
CA THR A 10 0.24 -20.17 -10.44
C THR A 10 -0.17 -18.98 -11.31
N GLY A 11 0.04 -19.05 -12.63
CA GLY A 11 -0.11 -17.91 -13.53
C GLY A 11 0.94 -16.80 -13.32
N ILE A 12 1.92 -17.00 -12.44
CA ILE A 12 2.96 -16.02 -12.13
C ILE A 12 4.11 -16.19 -13.10
N ALA A 13 4.54 -15.10 -13.75
CA ALA A 13 5.67 -15.15 -14.67
C ALA A 13 6.95 -15.69 -14.00
N CYS A 14 7.71 -16.53 -14.72
CA CYS A 14 8.98 -17.08 -14.26
C CYS A 14 9.97 -16.01 -13.74
N SER A 15 9.98 -14.82 -14.34
CA SER A 15 10.82 -13.69 -13.91
C SER A 15 10.45 -13.19 -12.51
N ARG A 16 9.15 -13.16 -12.19
CA ARG A 16 8.60 -12.75 -10.91
C ARG A 16 8.83 -13.81 -9.83
N ILE A 17 8.69 -15.09 -10.17
CA ILE A 17 9.09 -16.21 -9.29
C ILE A 17 10.57 -16.11 -8.92
N ARG A 18 11.46 -15.89 -9.90
CA ARG A 18 12.91 -15.66 -9.64
C ARG A 18 13.18 -14.41 -8.81
N PHE A 19 12.35 -13.40 -8.95
CA PHE A 19 12.46 -12.19 -8.14
C PHE A 19 12.13 -12.49 -6.67
N TYR A 20 11.02 -13.18 -6.40
CA TYR A 20 10.66 -13.62 -5.05
C TYR A 20 11.70 -14.55 -4.42
N GLU A 21 12.29 -15.45 -5.21
CA GLU A 21 13.44 -16.25 -4.78
C GLU A 21 14.62 -15.37 -4.34
N ARG A 22 14.96 -14.35 -5.14
CA ARG A 22 16.12 -13.48 -4.89
C ARG A 22 15.97 -12.64 -3.63
N ILE A 23 14.75 -12.19 -3.33
CA ILE A 23 14.46 -11.40 -2.12
C ILE A 23 14.14 -12.27 -0.90
N GLY A 24 14.27 -13.60 -1.02
CA GLY A 24 14.11 -14.54 0.10
C GLY A 24 12.67 -14.90 0.45
N LEU A 25 11.68 -14.43 -0.31
CA LEU A 25 10.25 -14.76 -0.09
C LEU A 25 9.88 -16.17 -0.53
N LEU A 26 10.66 -16.76 -1.43
CA LEU A 26 10.44 -18.11 -1.92
C LEU A 26 11.71 -18.93 -1.79
N LYS A 27 11.65 -20.05 -1.06
CA LYS A 27 12.79 -20.96 -0.95
C LYS A 27 12.80 -21.95 -2.11
N ALA A 28 13.93 -22.02 -2.81
CA ALA A 28 14.22 -23.12 -3.73
C ALA A 28 14.82 -24.29 -2.94
N VAL A 29 14.22 -25.49 -3.04
CA VAL A 29 14.63 -26.64 -2.22
C VAL A 29 15.93 -27.28 -2.71
N THR A 30 16.22 -27.24 -4.01
CA THR A 30 17.47 -27.85 -4.53
C THR A 30 17.89 -27.28 -5.88
N ARG A 31 19.20 -27.05 -6.04
CA ARG A 31 19.83 -27.05 -7.36
C ARG A 31 20.24 -28.48 -7.69
N GLN A 32 19.62 -29.05 -8.70
CA GLN A 32 19.98 -30.38 -9.18
C GLN A 32 21.43 -30.38 -9.74
N PRO A 33 22.09 -31.56 -9.84
CA PRO A 33 23.45 -31.68 -10.37
C PRO A 33 23.62 -31.11 -11.79
N ASN A 34 22.53 -31.05 -12.54
CA ASN A 34 22.42 -30.47 -13.88
C ASN A 34 22.22 -28.94 -13.89
N GLY A 35 22.27 -28.27 -12.73
CA GLY A 35 22.10 -26.82 -12.58
C GLY A 35 20.66 -26.33 -12.55
N TYR A 36 19.66 -27.20 -12.75
CA TYR A 36 18.25 -26.81 -12.74
C TYR A 36 17.72 -26.63 -11.31
N ARG A 37 16.79 -25.68 -11.14
CA ARG A 37 16.07 -25.47 -9.88
C ARG A 37 14.82 -26.33 -9.83
N THR A 38 14.59 -26.95 -8.68
CA THR A 38 13.34 -27.64 -8.36
C THR A 38 12.65 -26.97 -7.19
N TYR A 39 11.36 -26.70 -7.36
CA TYR A 39 10.48 -26.16 -6.35
C TYR A 39 9.60 -27.29 -5.80
N PRO A 40 9.36 -27.29 -4.48
CA PRO A 40 8.47 -28.25 -3.86
C PRO A 40 7.00 -27.79 -4.03
N PRO A 41 6.00 -28.65 -3.79
CA PRO A 41 4.58 -28.27 -3.87
C PRO A 41 4.20 -27.05 -3.02
N GLU A 42 4.84 -26.87 -1.86
CA GLU A 42 4.59 -25.76 -0.94
C GLU A 42 4.96 -24.40 -1.55
N ALA A 43 5.80 -24.37 -2.60
CA ALA A 43 6.11 -23.15 -3.32
C ALA A 43 4.90 -22.56 -4.05
N GLU A 44 3.97 -23.39 -4.52
CA GLU A 44 2.72 -22.95 -5.13
C GLU A 44 1.86 -22.22 -4.07
N PHE A 45 1.66 -22.85 -2.91
CA PHE A 45 0.93 -22.25 -1.80
C PHE A 45 1.56 -20.94 -1.31
N ALA A 46 2.90 -20.88 -1.23
CA ALA A 46 3.62 -19.66 -0.88
C ALA A 46 3.33 -18.52 -1.87
N LEU A 47 3.34 -18.83 -3.17
CA LEU A 47 3.09 -17.86 -4.24
C LEU A 47 1.64 -17.35 -4.23
N ASP A 48 0.68 -18.21 -3.95
CA ASP A 48 -0.72 -17.82 -3.79
C ASP A 48 -0.90 -16.89 -2.60
N LEU A 49 -0.25 -17.19 -1.47
CA LEU A 49 -0.30 -16.33 -0.28
C LEU A 49 0.35 -14.96 -0.54
N ILE A 50 1.53 -14.94 -1.17
CA ILE A 50 2.20 -13.68 -1.55
C ILE A 50 1.25 -12.86 -2.43
N THR A 51 0.59 -13.48 -3.40
CA THR A 51 -0.32 -12.79 -4.31
C THR A 51 -1.54 -12.24 -3.59
N ALA A 52 -2.18 -13.03 -2.72
CA ALA A 52 -3.31 -12.60 -1.92
C ALA A 52 -2.95 -11.45 -0.97
N ALA A 53 -1.81 -11.53 -0.30
CA ALA A 53 -1.34 -10.48 0.59
C ALA A 53 -1.03 -9.18 -0.16
N GLN A 54 -0.42 -9.25 -1.35
CA GLN A 54 -0.20 -8.06 -2.19
C GLN A 54 -1.52 -7.40 -2.63
N GLN A 55 -2.53 -8.20 -2.97
CA GLN A 55 -3.87 -7.68 -3.31
C GLN A 55 -4.55 -7.01 -2.10
N ALA A 56 -4.28 -7.50 -0.90
CA ALA A 56 -4.74 -6.90 0.36
C ALA A 56 -3.95 -5.66 0.79
N GLY A 57 -2.96 -5.21 0.00
CA GLY A 57 -2.19 -3.99 0.28
C GLY A 57 -0.95 -4.20 1.14
N PHE A 58 -0.49 -5.43 1.33
CA PHE A 58 0.81 -5.68 1.94
C PHE A 58 1.95 -5.46 0.94
N SER A 59 3.01 -4.82 1.41
CA SER A 59 4.29 -4.75 0.71
C SER A 59 5.04 -6.07 0.79
N LEU A 60 5.99 -6.26 -0.12
CA LEU A 60 6.82 -7.48 -0.14
C LEU A 60 7.68 -7.64 1.11
N ASP A 61 8.07 -6.52 1.73
CA ASP A 61 8.83 -6.53 2.99
C ASP A 61 7.96 -7.04 4.14
N GLU A 62 6.74 -6.51 4.29
CA GLU A 62 5.79 -6.98 5.29
C GLU A 62 5.43 -8.46 5.09
N ILE A 63 5.22 -8.88 3.84
CA ILE A 63 4.98 -10.27 3.49
C ILE A 63 6.15 -11.17 3.93
N GLY A 64 7.39 -10.72 3.78
CA GLY A 64 8.58 -11.44 4.24
C GLY A 64 8.66 -11.58 5.76
N THR A 65 8.13 -10.62 6.51
CA THR A 65 8.04 -10.71 7.98
C THR A 65 6.89 -11.59 8.46
N LEU A 66 5.86 -11.76 7.63
CA LEU A 66 4.65 -12.53 7.93
C LEU A 66 4.79 -14.01 7.60
N LEU A 67 5.46 -14.31 6.48
CA LEU A 67 5.67 -15.67 6.02
C LEU A 67 6.73 -16.35 6.90
N PRO A 68 6.36 -17.40 7.64
CA PRO A 68 7.35 -18.15 8.38
C PRO A 68 8.32 -18.86 7.40
N PRO A 69 9.57 -19.11 7.82
CA PRO A 69 10.53 -19.86 7.00
C PRO A 69 10.05 -21.27 6.66
N ASP A 70 9.14 -21.82 7.46
CA ASP A 70 8.42 -23.07 7.27
C ASP A 70 6.91 -22.78 7.36
N LEU A 71 6.20 -23.02 6.27
CA LEU A 71 4.76 -22.76 6.13
C LEU A 71 3.88 -23.64 7.03
N THR A 72 4.47 -24.59 7.75
CA THR A 72 3.77 -25.39 8.76
C THR A 72 3.74 -24.73 10.14
N CYS A 73 4.59 -23.73 10.39
CA CYS A 73 4.77 -23.10 11.69
C CYS A 73 4.32 -21.63 11.66
N TRP A 74 3.06 -21.38 12.01
CA TRP A 74 2.50 -20.03 12.06
C TRP A 74 2.47 -19.47 13.48
N GLU A 75 2.96 -18.24 13.65
CA GLU A 75 2.76 -17.48 14.88
C GLU A 75 1.43 -16.73 14.82
N HIS A 76 0.39 -17.37 15.36
CA HIS A 76 -0.99 -16.89 15.25
C HIS A 76 -1.19 -15.46 15.77
N GLY A 77 -0.57 -15.11 16.90
CA GLY A 77 -0.66 -13.77 17.49
C GLY A 77 -0.08 -12.69 16.58
N LEU A 78 1.17 -12.89 16.12
CA LEU A 78 1.84 -11.95 15.22
C LEU A 78 1.07 -11.77 13.91
N LEU A 79 0.54 -12.85 13.33
CA LEU A 79 -0.26 -12.77 12.11
C LEU A 79 -1.52 -11.93 12.33
N LEU A 80 -2.28 -12.19 13.40
CA LEU A 80 -3.50 -11.43 13.69
C LEU A 80 -3.20 -9.95 13.95
N ASP A 81 -2.14 -9.64 14.69
CA ASP A 81 -1.76 -8.26 14.99
C ASP A 81 -1.39 -7.50 13.72
N ARG A 82 -0.66 -8.13 12.81
CA ARG A 82 -0.30 -7.55 11.51
C ARG A 82 -1.50 -7.36 10.60
N LEU A 83 -2.42 -8.31 10.55
CA LEU A 83 -3.67 -8.18 9.80
C LEU A 83 -4.52 -7.02 10.34
N ARG A 84 -4.67 -6.92 11.66
CA ARG A 84 -5.38 -5.81 12.32
C ARG A 84 -4.71 -4.47 12.03
N GLN A 85 -3.38 -4.41 12.09
CA GLN A 85 -2.64 -3.20 11.76
C GLN A 85 -2.88 -2.76 10.32
N LYS A 86 -2.90 -3.71 9.37
CA LYS A 86 -3.21 -3.41 7.97
C LYS A 86 -4.63 -2.87 7.78
N VAL A 87 -5.61 -3.41 8.53
CA VAL A 87 -6.98 -2.87 8.52
C VAL A 87 -7.00 -1.41 8.97
N LEU A 88 -6.31 -1.06 10.07
CA LEU A 88 -6.22 0.32 10.54
C LEU A 88 -5.56 1.26 9.52
N GLU A 89 -4.53 0.79 8.81
CA GLU A 89 -3.90 1.55 7.73
C GLU A 89 -4.87 1.81 6.57
N ILE A 90 -5.67 0.80 6.19
CA ILE A 90 -6.69 0.93 5.15
C ILE A 90 -7.77 1.93 5.59
N GLU A 91 -8.27 1.84 6.82
CA GLU A 91 -9.26 2.78 7.36
C GLU A 91 -8.74 4.23 7.35
N ALA A 92 -7.46 4.45 7.67
CA ALA A 92 -6.83 5.76 7.59
C ALA A 92 -6.75 6.28 6.14
N LEU A 93 -6.45 5.40 5.17
CA LEU A 93 -6.47 5.74 3.75
C LEU A 93 -7.88 6.08 3.27
N GLU A 94 -8.89 5.29 3.66
CA GLU A 94 -10.30 5.56 3.34
C GLU A 94 -10.74 6.93 3.87
N ALA A 95 -10.42 7.25 5.12
CA ALA A 95 -10.73 8.55 5.71
C ALA A 95 -10.08 9.70 4.93
N ARG A 96 -8.81 9.54 4.52
CA ARG A 96 -8.10 10.54 3.69
C ARG A 96 -8.73 10.69 2.32
N MET A 97 -9.12 9.59 1.66
CA MET A 97 -9.79 9.64 0.37
C MET A 97 -11.18 10.28 0.48
N ALA A 98 -11.93 9.99 1.54
CA ALA A 98 -13.21 10.61 1.82
C ALA A 98 -13.06 12.13 2.03
N GLN A 99 -12.04 12.58 2.77
CA GLN A 99 -11.74 14.00 2.93
C GLN A 99 -11.41 14.68 1.60
N SER A 100 -10.56 14.06 0.79
CA SER A 100 -10.19 14.58 -0.54
C SER A 100 -11.42 14.68 -1.45
N LYS A 101 -12.26 13.64 -1.48
CA LYS A 101 -13.53 13.63 -2.22
C LYS A 101 -14.47 14.76 -1.78
N ALA A 102 -14.66 14.92 -0.47
CA ALA A 102 -15.49 15.99 0.08
C ALA A 102 -14.96 17.38 -0.30
N HIS A 103 -13.64 17.56 -0.30
CA HIS A 103 -13.02 18.80 -0.73
C HIS A 103 -13.30 19.08 -2.22
N LEU A 104 -13.08 18.10 -3.11
CA LEU A 104 -13.36 18.25 -4.53
C LEU A 104 -14.83 18.57 -4.81
N LEU A 105 -15.77 17.91 -4.12
CA LEU A 105 -17.20 18.19 -4.26
C LEU A 105 -17.56 19.62 -3.79
N SER A 106 -16.92 20.12 -2.73
CA SER A 106 -17.07 21.51 -2.31
C SER A 106 -16.60 22.49 -3.38
N LEU A 107 -15.47 22.21 -4.05
CA LEU A 107 -14.98 23.04 -5.16
C LEU A 107 -15.93 23.02 -6.35
N VAL A 108 -16.45 21.84 -6.72
CA VAL A 108 -17.46 21.71 -7.77
C VAL A 108 -18.67 22.57 -7.45
N GLY A 109 -19.23 22.47 -6.24
CA GLY A 109 -20.37 23.28 -5.82
C GLY A 109 -20.11 24.80 -5.86
N GLN A 110 -18.90 25.25 -5.50
CA GLN A 110 -18.53 26.67 -5.60
C GLN A 110 -18.43 27.16 -7.06
N ILE A 111 -17.98 26.29 -7.97
CA ILE A 111 -17.87 26.59 -9.39
C ILE A 111 -19.27 26.63 -10.03
N GLU A 112 -20.11 25.64 -9.74
CA GLU A 112 -21.50 25.55 -10.24
C GLU A 112 -22.38 26.67 -9.67
N GLY A 113 -22.20 27.01 -8.39
CA GLY A 113 -22.89 28.11 -7.67
C GLY A 113 -22.43 29.52 -8.09
N LYS A 114 -22.04 29.68 -9.35
CA LYS A 114 -21.61 30.94 -9.94
C LYS A 114 -22.81 31.89 -10.13
N PRO A 115 -22.73 33.17 -9.74
CA PRO A 115 -23.77 34.15 -9.99
C PRO A 115 -24.07 34.31 -11.49
N ARG A 116 -25.35 34.46 -11.85
CA ARG A 116 -25.76 34.73 -13.23
C ARG A 116 -25.06 35.98 -13.75
N GLY A 117 -24.50 35.90 -14.96
CA GLY A 117 -23.78 37.01 -15.62
C GLY A 117 -22.30 37.15 -15.26
N MET A 118 -21.77 36.40 -14.28
CA MET A 118 -20.33 36.34 -14.05
C MET A 118 -19.66 35.57 -15.20
N ASP A 119 -18.40 35.84 -15.55
CA ASP A 119 -17.62 35.02 -16.49
C ASP A 119 -16.85 33.90 -15.76
N CYS A 120 -16.35 32.91 -16.50
CA CYS A 120 -15.71 31.73 -15.89
C CYS A 120 -14.35 32.05 -15.27
N ALA A 121 -13.59 33.00 -15.82
CA ALA A 121 -12.30 33.40 -15.28
C ALA A 121 -12.46 34.14 -13.95
N THR A 122 -13.46 35.01 -13.84
CA THR A 122 -13.82 35.73 -12.60
C THR A 122 -14.29 34.76 -11.51
N ASN A 123 -15.11 33.78 -11.87
CA ASN A 123 -15.53 32.74 -10.91
C ASN A 123 -14.35 31.86 -10.46
N ALA A 124 -13.45 31.47 -11.36
CA ALA A 124 -12.25 30.71 -11.02
C ALA A 124 -11.34 31.48 -10.04
N ARG A 125 -11.10 32.78 -10.27
CA ARG A 125 -10.35 33.64 -9.34
C ARG A 125 -11.01 33.74 -7.96
N ARG A 126 -12.35 33.81 -7.92
CA ARG A 126 -13.14 33.82 -6.67
C ARG A 126 -12.90 32.53 -5.87
N VAL A 127 -13.07 31.37 -6.51
CA VAL A 127 -12.89 30.05 -5.89
C VAL A 127 -11.44 29.87 -5.41
N LEU A 128 -10.44 30.17 -6.25
CA LEU A 128 -9.02 30.08 -5.87
C LEU A 128 -8.67 30.97 -4.67
N THR A 129 -9.26 32.17 -4.59
CA THR A 129 -9.05 33.08 -3.44
C THR A 129 -9.68 32.52 -2.16
N GLN A 130 -10.84 31.88 -2.26
CA GLN A 130 -11.51 31.22 -1.13
C GLN A 130 -10.74 29.98 -0.67
N MET A 131 -10.22 29.17 -1.60
CA MET A 131 -9.36 28.02 -1.30
C MET A 131 -8.11 28.43 -0.49
N ARG A 132 -7.42 29.49 -0.93
CA ARG A 132 -6.21 29.98 -0.25
C ARG A 132 -6.50 30.49 1.17
N LYS A 133 -7.67 31.10 1.39
CA LYS A 133 -8.12 31.52 2.73
C LYS A 133 -8.47 30.31 3.62
N GLY A 134 -9.10 29.28 3.06
CA GLY A 134 -9.42 28.04 3.77
C GLY A 134 -8.18 27.25 4.22
N MET A 135 -7.15 27.15 3.37
CA MET A 135 -5.89 26.49 3.73
C MET A 135 -5.09 27.25 4.81
N ALA A 136 -5.20 28.59 4.85
CA ALA A 136 -4.56 29.40 5.89
C ALA A 136 -5.21 29.24 7.27
N ALA A 137 -6.52 28.96 7.32
CA ALA A 137 -7.27 28.76 8.57
C ALA A 137 -7.10 27.34 9.17
N GLY A 138 -6.69 26.35 8.37
CA GLY A 138 -6.50 24.96 8.81
C GLY A 138 -5.09 24.59 9.26
N ARG A 139 -4.13 25.54 9.26
CA ARG A 139 -2.75 25.27 9.71
C ARG A 139 -2.72 25.28 11.25
N PRO A 140 -2.36 24.17 11.93
CA PRO A 140 -2.23 24.20 13.38
C PRO A 140 -1.13 25.19 13.77
N PRO A 141 -1.27 25.93 14.89
CA PRO A 141 -0.21 26.81 15.36
C PRO A 141 1.03 25.95 15.63
N THR A 142 2.11 26.21 14.89
CA THR A 142 3.40 25.56 15.12
C THR A 142 3.87 25.92 16.53
N GLY A 143 3.78 24.95 17.44
CA GLY A 143 4.18 25.08 18.83
C GLY A 143 5.66 25.44 18.96
N ARG A 144 5.89 26.67 19.41
CA ARG A 144 6.99 27.20 20.22
C ARG A 144 8.18 26.25 20.51
N SER A 145 9.36 26.63 20.01
CA SER A 145 10.66 26.19 20.54
C SER A 145 10.73 26.39 22.05
N MET A 146 10.71 25.30 22.81
CA MET A 146 11.39 25.23 24.11
C MET A 146 12.73 24.54 23.87
N LYS A 147 13.78 25.33 23.64
CA LYS A 147 15.14 24.89 23.95
C LYS A 147 15.53 25.49 25.29
N SER A 148 15.36 24.63 26.28
CA SER A 148 15.98 24.60 27.59
C SER A 148 17.45 25.02 27.50
N LYS A 149 17.81 25.99 28.34
CA LYS A 149 19.18 26.27 28.76
C LYS A 149 19.55 25.23 29.82
N PRO A 150 20.71 24.56 29.71
CA PRO A 150 21.43 24.19 30.91
C PRO A 150 22.88 24.66 30.87
N GLN A 151 23.27 25.23 32.00
CA GLN A 151 24.61 25.54 32.55
C GLN A 151 25.65 26.18 31.62
#